data_AF-A0A4Q1EU64-F1
#
_entry.id   AF-A0A4Q1EU64-F1
#
_cell.length_a   1.000
_cell.length_b   1.000
_cell.length_c   1.000
_cell.angle_alpha   90.00
_cell.angle_beta   90.00
_cell.angle_gamma   90.00
#
_symmetry.space_group_name_H-M   'P 1'
#
loop_
_entity.id
_entity.type
_entity.pdbx_description
1 polymer ?
#
loop_
_entity_poly.entity_id
_entity_poly.type
_entity_poly.pdbx_seq_one_letter_code
_entity_poly.pdbx_strand_id
1 'polypeptide(L)'
;MKYPFYALMMALSIISCENNDNTHDDPRPIDKEMYQFEFKSYAVKNTVLYKGSNGEKSTPDESYLNDYWSLYQQPAWEKITMNLKNKTIRLISGTSSTDFTYSYTIVNDSVLINDNNMNKPTYIGDFNKNSSSFTLKRTYRYIKRVPRHDEDGLLITKSAHFGTTQYENIFGNIFTNPSEMIKSGDQLLWSNIEYYYKRL
;
A
#
# COMPACT_ATOMS: atom_id res chain seq x y z
N MET A 1 77.20 -45.90 42.59
CA MET A 1 76.85 -44.47 42.38
C MET A 1 75.43 -44.42 41.86
N LYS A 2 74.46 -44.03 42.69
CA LYS A 2 73.82 -42.70 42.80
C LYS A 2 72.62 -42.52 41.83
N TYR A 3 71.43 -42.63 42.42
CA TYR A 3 70.07 -42.16 42.06
C TYR A 3 70.01 -40.71 41.49
N PRO A 4 68.84 -40.07 41.22
CA PRO A 4 67.41 -40.50 41.10
C PRO A 4 66.61 -39.79 39.96
N PHE A 5 65.30 -40.09 39.89
CA PHE A 5 64.14 -39.20 39.66
C PHE A 5 64.38 -37.69 39.39
N TYR A 6 63.64 -37.12 38.44
CA TYR A 6 62.56 -36.10 38.60
C TYR A 6 62.10 -35.65 37.19
N ALA A 7 60.81 -35.84 36.86
CA ALA A 7 59.81 -34.77 36.58
C ALA A 7 59.99 -34.05 35.22
N LEU A 8 58.98 -33.59 34.49
CA LEU A 8 57.59 -33.21 34.78
C LEU A 8 56.84 -33.11 33.43
N MET A 9 55.54 -33.43 33.44
CA MET A 9 54.42 -32.91 32.62
C MET A 9 54.67 -32.21 31.27
N MET A 10 53.92 -32.63 30.25
CA MET A 10 52.66 -32.01 29.78
C MET A 10 52.23 -32.78 28.50
N ALA A 11 51.16 -33.55 28.54
CA ALA A 11 49.80 -33.10 28.24
C ALA A 11 49.68 -32.48 26.84
N LEU A 12 49.10 -33.21 25.88
CA LEU A 12 47.75 -32.94 25.36
C LEU A 12 47.48 -33.79 24.11
N SER A 13 46.43 -34.59 24.26
CA SER A 13 45.63 -35.24 23.24
C SER A 13 45.04 -34.25 22.22
N ILE A 14 45.17 -34.56 20.93
CA ILE A 14 44.27 -34.11 19.85
C ILE A 14 44.34 -35.19 18.77
N ILE A 15 43.42 -36.16 18.78
CA ILE A 15 42.07 -36.14 18.19
C ILE A 15 42.12 -36.37 16.66
N SER A 16 41.37 -37.41 16.30
CA SER A 16 41.01 -37.91 14.99
C SER A 16 40.75 -36.85 13.92
N CYS A 17 41.39 -37.02 12.76
CA CYS A 17 40.84 -36.54 11.50
C CYS A 17 39.70 -37.48 11.10
N GLU A 18 38.52 -37.19 11.62
CA GLU A 18 37.27 -37.67 11.04
C GLU A 18 36.98 -36.77 9.83
N ASN A 19 36.89 -37.38 8.65
CA ASN A 19 36.46 -36.72 7.43
C ASN A 19 35.02 -36.23 7.61
N ASN A 20 34.85 -34.93 7.84
CA ASN A 20 33.56 -34.27 7.69
C ASN A 20 33.55 -33.60 6.32
N ASP A 21 32.82 -34.20 5.38
CA ASP A 21 32.37 -33.55 4.15
C ASP A 21 31.52 -32.34 4.55
N ASN A 22 32.15 -31.16 4.56
CA ASN A 22 31.43 -29.91 4.65
C ASN A 22 30.67 -29.73 3.33
N THR A 23 29.39 -30.12 3.31
CA THR A 23 28.41 -29.49 2.44
C THR A 23 28.42 -28.00 2.79
N HIS A 24 29.15 -27.23 1.99
CA HIS A 24 29.10 -25.79 2.01
C HIS A 24 27.68 -25.40 1.62
N ASP A 25 26.84 -25.16 2.61
CA ASP A 25 25.52 -24.57 2.42
C ASP A 25 25.74 -23.21 1.75
N ASP A 26 25.46 -23.18 0.45
CA ASP A 26 25.38 -21.99 -0.38
C ASP A 26 24.52 -20.94 0.35
N PRO A 27 25.09 -19.78 0.74
CA PRO A 27 24.38 -18.73 1.45
C PRO A 27 23.48 -17.97 0.47
N ARG A 28 22.51 -18.67 -0.11
CA ARG A 28 21.39 -18.01 -0.77
C ARG A 28 20.67 -17.17 0.29
N PRO A 29 20.34 -15.90 0.00
CA PRO A 29 19.61 -15.06 0.94
C PRO A 29 18.36 -15.79 1.40
N ILE A 30 18.21 -16.00 2.71
CA ILE A 30 16.98 -16.55 3.27
C ILE A 30 15.87 -15.57 2.90
N ASP A 31 14.99 -16.00 2.01
CA ASP A 31 13.85 -15.20 1.57
C ASP A 31 13.03 -14.85 2.81
N LYS A 32 13.02 -13.56 3.15
CA LYS A 32 12.35 -13.09 4.36
C LYS A 32 10.85 -13.35 4.22
N GLU A 33 10.33 -14.26 5.05
CA GLU A 33 8.94 -14.68 4.98
C GLU A 33 7.95 -13.57 5.38
N MET A 34 8.42 -12.55 6.12
CA MET A 34 7.59 -11.44 6.61
C MET A 34 8.30 -10.08 6.49
N TYR A 35 7.54 -9.09 6.04
CA TYR A 35 7.94 -7.68 5.99
C TYR A 35 7.00 -6.85 6.86
N GLN A 36 7.56 -5.92 7.61
CA GLN A 36 6.82 -4.88 8.32
C GLN A 36 7.30 -3.53 7.81
N PHE A 37 6.36 -2.69 7.39
CA PHE A 37 6.63 -1.37 6.87
C PHE A 37 5.95 -0.30 7.72
N GLU A 38 6.58 0.86 7.78
CA GLU A 38 6.08 2.04 8.45
C GLU A 38 6.05 3.22 7.47
N PHE A 39 5.01 4.03 7.59
CA PHE A 39 4.81 5.23 6.79
C PHE A 39 5.99 6.20 6.91
N LYS A 40 6.34 6.86 5.80
CA LYS A 40 7.42 7.87 5.76
C LYS A 40 6.98 9.17 5.11
N SER A 41 6.29 9.11 3.99
CA SER A 41 5.86 10.29 3.24
C SER A 41 4.71 9.96 2.31
N TYR A 42 4.05 11.01 1.80
CA TYR A 42 3.04 10.89 0.78
C TYR A 42 3.38 11.80 -0.41
N ALA A 43 2.73 11.58 -1.55
CA ALA A 43 2.73 12.50 -2.67
C ALA A 43 1.36 12.49 -3.36
N VAL A 44 0.80 13.69 -3.58
CA VAL A 44 -0.34 13.85 -4.48
C VAL A 44 0.16 13.80 -5.92
N LYS A 45 -0.31 12.83 -6.69
CA LYS A 45 0.13 12.62 -8.08
C LYS A 45 -0.64 13.48 -9.07
N ASN A 46 -1.93 13.61 -8.84
CA ASN A 46 -2.79 14.51 -9.59
C ASN A 46 -4.10 14.75 -8.85
N THR A 47 -4.69 15.91 -9.12
CA THR A 47 -6.06 16.25 -8.75
C THR A 47 -6.78 16.72 -10.00
N VAL A 48 -7.94 16.14 -10.29
CA VAL A 48 -8.74 16.45 -11.47
C VAL A 48 -10.14 16.84 -11.03
N LEU A 49 -10.60 17.98 -11.54
CA LEU A 49 -11.88 18.56 -11.21
C LEU A 49 -12.68 18.81 -12.48
N TYR A 50 -13.94 18.45 -12.46
CA TYR A 50 -14.96 18.86 -13.42
C TYR A 50 -16.03 19.64 -12.66
N LYS A 51 -16.43 20.81 -13.17
CA LYS A 51 -17.44 21.68 -12.55
C LYS A 51 -18.29 22.42 -13.57
N GLY A 52 -19.44 22.90 -13.09
CA GLY A 52 -20.30 23.81 -13.84
C GLY A 52 -21.11 23.11 -14.93
N SER A 53 -21.98 23.89 -15.58
CA SER A 53 -23.02 23.39 -16.49
C SER A 53 -22.51 22.78 -17.81
N ASN A 54 -21.20 22.77 -18.04
CA ASN A 54 -20.55 22.16 -19.20
C ASN A 54 -19.50 21.11 -18.81
N GLY A 55 -19.36 20.79 -17.52
CA GLY A 55 -18.32 19.89 -17.03
C GLY A 55 -16.91 20.40 -17.38
N GLU A 56 -16.60 21.64 -17.04
CA GLU A 56 -15.30 22.24 -17.35
C GLU A 56 -14.20 21.56 -16.52
N LYS A 57 -13.18 21.06 -17.21
CA LYS A 57 -12.05 20.36 -16.59
C LYS A 57 -11.00 21.34 -16.10
N SER A 58 -10.51 21.13 -14.88
CA SER A 58 -9.32 21.78 -14.34
C SER A 58 -8.48 20.83 -13.48
N THR A 59 -7.28 21.26 -13.12
CA THR A 59 -6.35 20.56 -12.24
C THR A 59 -5.95 21.48 -11.09
N PRO A 60 -6.80 21.60 -10.05
CA PRO A 60 -6.52 22.52 -8.95
C PRO A 60 -5.30 22.06 -8.15
N ASP A 61 -4.69 23.01 -7.45
CA ASP A 61 -3.57 22.75 -6.55
C ASP A 61 -3.97 21.80 -5.40
N GLU A 62 -2.98 21.14 -4.80
CA GLU A 62 -3.16 20.23 -3.68
C GLU A 62 -3.93 20.86 -2.50
N SER A 63 -3.76 22.16 -2.26
CA SER A 63 -4.48 22.89 -1.21
C SER A 63 -6.00 22.76 -1.32
N TYR A 64 -6.52 22.54 -2.53
CA TYR A 64 -7.94 22.32 -2.82
C TYR A 64 -8.50 21.06 -2.16
N LEU A 65 -7.65 20.08 -1.85
CA LEU A 65 -8.08 18.86 -1.17
C LEU A 65 -8.54 19.12 0.26
N ASN A 66 -8.04 20.16 0.93
CA ASN A 66 -8.40 20.46 2.31
C ASN A 66 -9.89 20.75 2.51
N ASP A 67 -10.57 21.27 1.47
CA ASP A 67 -12.02 21.51 1.47
C ASP A 67 -12.83 20.21 1.55
N TYR A 68 -12.22 19.09 1.13
CA TYR A 68 -12.86 17.79 1.05
C TYR A 68 -12.28 16.84 2.07
N TRP A 69 -10.98 16.63 2.14
CA TRP A 69 -10.33 15.75 3.10
C TRP A 69 -9.25 16.55 3.80
N SER A 70 -9.40 16.84 5.09
CA SER A 70 -8.39 17.59 5.85
C SER A 70 -7.22 16.73 6.31
N LEU A 71 -7.39 15.41 6.36
CA LEU A 71 -6.40 14.46 6.87
C LEU A 71 -5.77 13.58 5.78
N TYR A 72 -5.91 13.93 4.50
CA TYR A 72 -5.37 13.10 3.40
C TYR A 72 -3.85 12.90 3.46
N GLN A 73 -3.13 13.82 4.09
CA GLN A 73 -1.68 13.77 4.24
C GLN A 73 -1.26 12.67 5.24
N GLN A 74 -2.15 12.33 6.17
CA GLN A 74 -1.96 11.24 7.13
C GLN A 74 -2.59 9.97 6.54
N PRO A 75 -1.83 8.88 6.35
CA PRO A 75 -2.44 7.65 5.85
C PRO A 75 -3.41 7.08 6.89
N ALA A 76 -4.48 6.45 6.42
CA ALA A 76 -5.37 5.69 7.30
C ALA A 76 -4.66 4.51 8.00
N TRP A 77 -3.53 4.05 7.45
CA TRP A 77 -2.73 2.95 7.99
C TRP A 77 -1.29 3.39 8.14
N GLU A 78 -0.79 3.40 9.37
CA GLU A 78 0.58 3.82 9.66
C GLU A 78 1.58 2.68 9.41
N LYS A 79 1.12 1.43 9.54
CA LYS A 79 1.93 0.24 9.36
C LYS A 79 1.27 -0.76 8.41
N ILE A 80 2.11 -1.47 7.66
CA ILE A 80 1.71 -2.54 6.76
C ILE A 80 2.57 -3.77 7.08
N THR A 81 1.94 -4.91 7.33
CA THR A 81 2.64 -6.18 7.49
C THR A 81 2.29 -7.09 6.32
N MET A 82 3.30 -7.61 5.64
CA MET A 82 3.13 -8.51 4.51
C MET A 82 3.82 -9.84 4.79
N ASN A 83 3.05 -10.92 4.79
CA ASN A 83 3.54 -12.29 4.91
C ASN A 83 3.58 -12.93 3.51
N LEU A 84 4.77 -13.23 3.02
CA LEU A 84 4.99 -13.81 1.68
C LEU A 84 4.54 -15.27 1.60
N LYS A 85 4.71 -16.02 2.69
CA LYS A 85 4.39 -17.45 2.78
C LYS A 85 2.88 -17.69 2.80
N ASN A 86 2.18 -16.97 3.67
CA ASN A 86 0.73 -17.08 3.84
C ASN A 86 -0.04 -16.22 2.83
N LYS A 87 0.65 -15.39 2.05
CA LYS A 87 0.06 -14.45 1.08
C LYS A 87 -0.99 -13.54 1.72
N THR A 88 -0.68 -13.02 2.92
CA THR A 88 -1.55 -12.09 3.64
C THR A 88 -0.90 -10.74 3.84
N ILE A 89 -1.69 -9.68 3.67
CA ILE A 89 -1.31 -8.31 3.95
C ILE A 89 -2.24 -7.74 5.01
N ARG A 90 -1.67 -7.17 6.07
CA ARG A 90 -2.39 -6.52 7.16
C ARG A 90 -2.10 -5.04 7.14
N LEU A 91 -3.15 -4.24 7.06
CA LEU A 91 -3.10 -2.78 7.13
C LEU A 91 -3.49 -2.38 8.56
N ILE A 92 -2.56 -1.73 9.26
CA ILE A 92 -2.66 -1.46 10.69
C ILE A 92 -2.85 0.03 10.89
N SER A 93 -3.93 0.39 11.56
CA SER A 93 -4.21 1.78 11.93
C SER A 93 -3.43 2.17 13.18
N GLY A 94 -2.89 3.39 13.22
CA GLY A 94 -2.29 3.92 14.46
C GLY A 94 -3.33 4.46 15.45
N THR A 95 -4.54 4.76 14.97
CA THR A 95 -5.55 5.51 15.73
C THR A 95 -6.88 4.78 15.89
N SER A 96 -7.17 3.76 15.08
CA SER A 96 -8.38 2.94 15.19
C SER A 96 -8.07 1.53 15.69
N SER A 97 -9.04 0.92 16.36
CA SER A 97 -8.96 -0.47 16.85
C SER A 97 -9.18 -1.53 15.75
N THR A 98 -9.28 -1.10 14.49
CA THR A 98 -9.68 -1.94 13.36
C THR A 98 -8.53 -2.06 12.36
N ASP A 99 -7.90 -3.22 12.39
CA ASP A 99 -6.93 -3.64 11.39
C ASP A 99 -7.62 -4.46 10.31
N PHE A 100 -7.16 -4.30 9.07
CA PHE A 100 -7.70 -5.05 7.93
C PHE A 100 -6.67 -6.06 7.45
N THR A 101 -7.09 -7.31 7.29
CA THR A 101 -6.23 -8.36 6.72
C THR A 101 -6.85 -8.88 5.44
N TYR A 102 -6.06 -8.92 4.37
CA TYR A 102 -6.46 -9.43 3.07
C TYR A 102 -5.53 -10.55 2.62
N SER A 103 -6.06 -11.48 1.84
CA SER A 103 -5.20 -12.29 0.98
C SER A 103 -4.74 -11.45 -0.22
N TYR A 104 -3.54 -11.67 -0.73
CA TYR A 104 -3.04 -10.94 -1.89
C TYR A 104 -2.31 -11.83 -2.90
N THR A 105 -2.16 -11.31 -4.11
CA THR A 105 -1.25 -11.82 -5.14
C THR A 105 -0.33 -10.70 -5.61
N ILE A 106 0.90 -11.05 -5.96
CA ILE A 106 1.86 -10.14 -6.60
C ILE A 106 1.96 -10.49 -8.07
N VAL A 107 1.81 -9.50 -8.96
CA VAL A 107 2.08 -9.61 -10.39
C VAL A 107 3.13 -8.55 -10.73
N ASN A 108 4.33 -8.99 -11.08
CA ASN A 108 5.54 -8.15 -11.10
C ASN A 108 5.78 -7.53 -9.71
N ASP A 109 5.55 -6.22 -9.56
CA ASP A 109 5.61 -5.53 -8.27
C ASP A 109 4.22 -5.15 -7.75
N SER A 110 3.16 -5.31 -8.55
CA SER A 110 1.82 -4.86 -8.21
C SER A 110 1.14 -5.85 -7.26
N VAL A 111 0.62 -5.31 -6.15
CA VAL A 111 -0.07 -6.05 -5.11
C VAL A 111 -1.57 -5.93 -5.32
N LEU A 112 -2.24 -7.08 -5.48
CA LEU A 112 -3.68 -7.19 -5.66
C LEU A 112 -4.27 -7.91 -4.47
N ILE A 113 -5.23 -7.27 -3.77
CA ILE A 113 -5.95 -7.89 -2.64
C ILE A 113 -7.24 -8.54 -3.12
N ASN A 114 -7.61 -9.65 -2.50
CA ASN A 114 -8.94 -10.22 -2.65
C ASN A 114 -9.76 -9.84 -1.41
N ASP A 115 -10.77 -9.02 -1.63
CA ASP A 115 -11.86 -8.81 -0.68
C ASP A 115 -12.94 -9.86 -0.98
N ASN A 116 -13.40 -10.58 0.04
CA ASN A 116 -14.41 -11.63 -0.10
C ASN A 116 -15.72 -11.13 -0.72
N ASN A 117 -15.96 -9.82 -0.69
CA ASN A 117 -17.14 -9.19 -1.26
C ASN A 117 -16.97 -8.75 -2.73
N MET A 118 -15.80 -8.93 -3.34
CA MET A 118 -15.53 -8.51 -4.72
C MET A 118 -15.15 -9.68 -5.62
N ASN A 119 -15.79 -9.75 -6.79
CA ASN A 119 -15.52 -10.79 -7.79
C ASN A 119 -14.17 -10.62 -8.52
N LYS A 120 -13.42 -9.53 -8.26
CA LYS A 120 -12.15 -9.24 -8.91
C LYS A 120 -11.13 -8.72 -7.89
N PRO A 121 -9.85 -9.14 -8.00
CA PRO A 121 -8.79 -8.58 -7.17
C PRO A 121 -8.68 -7.07 -7.33
N THR A 122 -8.47 -6.36 -6.22
CA THR A 122 -8.28 -4.91 -6.20
C THR A 122 -6.80 -4.59 -6.10
N TYR A 123 -6.28 -3.82 -7.05
CA TYR A 123 -4.93 -3.29 -6.96
C TYR A 123 -4.83 -2.25 -5.83
N ILE A 124 -3.85 -2.42 -4.96
CA ILE A 124 -3.64 -1.51 -3.81
C ILE A 124 -2.35 -0.72 -3.88
N GLY A 125 -1.37 -1.15 -4.67
CA GLY A 125 -0.06 -0.55 -4.66
C GLY A 125 1.05 -1.49 -5.08
N ASP A 126 2.29 -1.04 -4.90
CA ASP A 126 3.47 -1.73 -5.39
C ASP A 126 4.40 -2.13 -4.25
N PHE A 127 4.84 -3.38 -4.24
CA PHE A 127 5.86 -3.91 -3.34
C PHE A 127 7.16 -4.12 -4.10
N ASN A 128 8.20 -3.39 -3.69
CA ASN A 128 9.55 -3.58 -4.22
C ASN A 128 10.38 -4.40 -3.22
N LYS A 129 10.67 -5.65 -3.60
CA LYS A 129 11.46 -6.60 -2.79
C LYS A 129 12.90 -6.13 -2.61
N ASN A 130 13.51 -5.56 -3.66
CA ASN A 130 14.92 -5.13 -3.67
C ASN A 130 15.17 -3.99 -2.68
N SER A 131 14.27 -3.00 -2.65
CA SER A 131 14.36 -1.87 -1.72
C SER A 131 13.59 -2.07 -0.42
N SER A 132 12.96 -3.24 -0.21
CA SER A 132 12.07 -3.52 0.92
C SER A 132 11.12 -2.36 1.19
N SER A 133 10.39 -1.92 0.18
CA SER A 133 9.48 -0.78 0.29
C SER A 133 8.12 -1.09 -0.29
N PHE A 134 7.10 -0.44 0.26
CA PHE A 134 5.73 -0.57 -0.20
C PHE A 134 5.18 0.82 -0.54
N THR A 135 4.54 0.95 -1.68
CA THR A 135 3.83 2.18 -2.07
C THR A 135 2.34 1.84 -2.09
N LEU A 136 1.59 2.37 -1.14
CA LEU A 136 0.14 2.23 -1.12
C LEU A 136 -0.48 3.33 -1.99
N LYS A 137 -1.28 2.93 -2.97
CA LYS A 137 -1.99 3.86 -3.86
C LYS A 137 -3.44 3.99 -3.42
N ARG A 138 -3.86 5.23 -3.27
CA ARG A 138 -5.20 5.60 -2.85
C ARG A 138 -5.75 6.66 -3.77
N THR A 139 -7.06 6.63 -3.93
CA THR A 139 -7.78 7.63 -4.67
C THR A 139 -8.96 8.16 -3.87
N TYR A 140 -9.08 9.46 -3.81
CA TYR A 140 -10.14 10.17 -3.09
C TYR A 140 -11.09 10.76 -4.11
N ARG A 141 -12.39 10.46 -4.01
CA ARG A 141 -13.40 10.81 -5.00
C ARG A 141 -14.54 11.58 -4.34
N TYR A 142 -14.92 12.69 -4.96
CA TYR A 142 -16.07 13.48 -4.58
C TYR A 142 -16.95 13.73 -5.81
N ILE A 143 -18.24 13.42 -5.71
CA ILE A 143 -19.21 13.62 -6.77
C ILE A 143 -20.42 14.34 -6.16
N LYS A 144 -20.84 15.42 -6.80
CA LYS A 144 -22.06 16.17 -6.48
C LYS A 144 -22.88 16.32 -7.75
N ARG A 145 -24.10 15.80 -7.73
CA ARG A 145 -25.07 15.95 -8.82
C ARG A 145 -26.30 16.68 -8.28
N VAL A 146 -26.54 17.88 -8.82
CA VAL A 146 -27.67 18.73 -8.45
C VAL A 146 -28.97 18.15 -9.05
N PRO A 147 -30.12 18.27 -8.37
CA PRO A 147 -31.44 17.90 -8.90
C PRO A 147 -31.68 18.38 -10.34
N ARG A 148 -32.27 17.54 -11.19
CA ARG A 148 -32.66 17.92 -12.57
C ARG A 148 -34.12 18.32 -12.63
N HIS A 149 -34.94 17.63 -11.85
CA HIS A 149 -36.37 17.83 -11.67
C HIS A 149 -36.70 18.14 -10.21
N ASP A 150 -37.89 18.69 -9.94
CA ASP A 150 -38.30 19.12 -8.60
C ASP A 150 -38.43 17.95 -7.59
N GLU A 151 -38.59 16.73 -8.10
CA GLU A 151 -38.64 15.50 -7.30
C GLU A 151 -37.26 14.90 -7.01
N ASP A 152 -36.21 15.36 -7.68
CA ASP A 152 -34.86 14.82 -7.53
C ASP A 152 -34.20 15.32 -6.23
N GLY A 153 -33.55 14.42 -5.50
CA GLY A 153 -32.69 14.77 -4.39
C GLY A 153 -31.30 15.21 -4.82
N LEU A 154 -30.65 16.05 -3.99
CA LEU A 154 -29.23 16.35 -4.14
C LEU A 154 -28.40 15.09 -3.84
N LEU A 155 -27.61 14.63 -4.82
CA LEU A 155 -26.70 13.50 -4.64
C LEU A 155 -25.30 14.03 -4.34
N ILE A 156 -24.75 13.61 -3.20
CA ILE A 156 -23.34 13.84 -2.84
C ILE A 156 -22.72 12.50 -2.44
N THR A 157 -21.61 12.14 -3.06
CA THR A 157 -20.80 10.99 -2.71
C THR A 157 -19.38 11.43 -2.43
N LYS A 158 -18.84 11.02 -1.29
CA LYS A 158 -17.46 11.29 -0.88
C LYS A 158 -16.86 9.99 -0.38
N SER A 159 -15.78 9.56 -1.01
CA SER A 159 -15.25 8.22 -0.82
C SER A 159 -13.74 8.19 -1.03
N ALA A 160 -13.11 7.12 -0.53
CA ALA A 160 -11.72 6.84 -0.79
C ALA A 160 -11.58 5.35 -1.13
N HIS A 161 -10.81 5.03 -2.18
CA HIS A 161 -10.61 3.67 -2.66
C HIS A 161 -9.12 3.34 -2.81
N PHE A 162 -8.81 2.04 -2.87
CA PHE A 162 -7.48 1.56 -3.24
C PHE A 162 -7.22 1.78 -4.73
N GLY A 163 -5.94 1.91 -5.08
CA GLY A 163 -5.49 2.10 -6.44
C GLY A 163 -5.55 3.55 -6.89
N THR A 164 -5.68 3.75 -8.20
CA THR A 164 -5.71 5.05 -8.86
C THR A 164 -7.00 5.20 -9.67
N THR A 165 -7.51 6.42 -9.75
CA THR A 165 -8.66 6.78 -10.58
C THR A 165 -8.19 7.47 -11.83
N GLN A 166 -8.67 6.99 -12.96
CA GLN A 166 -8.64 7.63 -14.26
C GLN A 166 -10.06 8.01 -14.68
N TYR A 167 -10.16 8.70 -15.81
CA TYR A 167 -11.42 9.22 -16.32
C TYR A 167 -12.49 8.12 -16.45
N GLU A 168 -12.10 6.99 -17.03
CA GLU A 168 -12.94 5.82 -17.30
C GLU A 168 -13.40 5.10 -16.02
N ASN A 169 -12.78 5.40 -14.87
CA ASN A 169 -13.14 4.79 -13.59
C ASN A 169 -14.19 5.59 -12.81
N ILE A 170 -14.41 6.86 -13.19
CA ILE A 170 -15.29 7.77 -12.45
C ILE A 170 -16.46 8.26 -13.30
N PHE A 171 -16.26 8.39 -14.61
CA PHE A 171 -17.33 8.59 -15.58
C PHE A 171 -17.89 7.23 -16.03
N GLY A 172 -19.21 7.16 -16.24
CA GLY A 172 -19.95 5.94 -16.58
C GLY A 172 -20.97 5.48 -15.54
N ASN A 173 -21.11 6.22 -14.44
CA ASN A 173 -22.14 5.95 -13.41
C ASN A 173 -22.98 7.20 -13.12
N ILE A 174 -22.62 8.03 -12.14
CA ILE A 174 -23.41 9.22 -11.76
C ILE A 174 -23.43 10.25 -12.90
N PHE A 175 -22.27 10.48 -13.51
CA PHE A 175 -22.15 11.17 -14.79
C PHE A 175 -21.53 10.18 -15.77
N THR A 176 -22.14 9.99 -16.92
CA THR A 176 -21.58 9.17 -18.00
C THR A 176 -20.43 9.90 -18.70
N ASN A 177 -20.53 11.23 -18.81
CA ASN A 177 -19.51 12.10 -19.40
C ASN A 177 -19.70 13.56 -18.91
N PRO A 178 -18.73 14.46 -19.14
CA PRO A 178 -18.80 15.86 -18.70
C PRO A 178 -20.02 16.63 -19.22
N SER A 179 -20.54 16.33 -20.42
CA SER A 179 -21.68 17.06 -20.98
C SER A 179 -22.99 16.82 -20.24
N GLU A 180 -23.07 15.78 -19.41
CA GLU A 180 -24.22 15.53 -18.52
C GLU A 180 -24.24 16.40 -17.26
N MET A 181 -23.14 17.12 -17.00
CA MET A 181 -23.04 18.08 -15.90
C MET A 181 -23.75 19.38 -16.28
N ILE A 182 -25.08 19.36 -16.37
CA ILE A 182 -25.88 20.47 -16.91
C ILE A 182 -26.28 21.56 -15.89
N LYS A 183 -25.94 21.38 -14.60
CA LYS A 183 -26.25 22.38 -13.55
C LYS A 183 -24.95 23.00 -13.04
N SER A 184 -25.00 24.29 -12.73
CA SER A 184 -23.83 25.06 -12.27
C SER A 184 -23.20 24.52 -10.98
N GLY A 185 -23.99 23.85 -10.14
CA GLY A 185 -23.53 23.24 -8.90
C GLY A 185 -23.04 21.79 -9.03
N ASP A 186 -23.03 21.22 -10.24
CA ASP A 186 -22.48 19.89 -10.47
C ASP A 186 -20.97 19.90 -10.31
N GLN A 187 -20.46 18.83 -9.72
CA GLN A 187 -19.04 18.68 -9.47
C GLN A 187 -18.63 17.21 -9.48
N LEU A 188 -17.47 16.95 -10.05
CA LEU A 188 -16.79 15.67 -9.94
C LEU A 188 -15.31 15.94 -9.73
N LEU A 189 -14.75 15.39 -8.66
CA LEU A 189 -13.38 15.59 -8.23
C LEU A 189 -12.77 14.24 -7.91
N TRP A 190 -11.55 14.01 -8.35
CA TRP A 190 -10.74 12.96 -7.77
C TRP A 190 -9.29 13.39 -7.61
N SER A 191 -8.61 12.76 -6.66
CA SER A 191 -7.19 12.90 -6.45
C SER A 191 -6.55 11.55 -6.22
N ASN A 192 -5.39 11.33 -6.83
CA ASN A 192 -4.60 10.12 -6.61
C ASN A 192 -3.40 10.44 -5.73
N ILE A 193 -3.25 9.66 -4.68
CA ILE A 193 -2.25 9.87 -3.63
C ILE A 193 -1.48 8.57 -3.46
N GLU A 194 -0.17 8.69 -3.40
CA GLU A 194 0.72 7.60 -3.05
C GLU A 194 1.24 7.81 -1.64
N TYR A 195 1.17 6.77 -0.81
CA TYR A 195 1.76 6.73 0.52
C TYR A 195 2.95 5.78 0.49
N TYR A 196 4.12 6.28 0.88
CA TYR A 196 5.38 5.56 0.82
C TYR A 196 5.72 5.00 2.19
N TYR A 197 5.95 3.69 2.22
CA TYR A 197 6.33 2.94 3.40
C TYR A 197 7.71 2.34 3.21
N LYS A 198 8.50 2.37 4.29
CA LYS A 198 9.80 1.72 4.35
C LYS A 198 9.78 0.65 5.43
N ARG A 199 10.54 -0.41 5.18
CA ARG A 199 10.71 -1.49 6.13
C ARG A 199 11.24 -0.96 7.48
N LEU A 200 10.69 -1.49 8.57
CA LEU A 200 11.25 -1.37 9.92
C LEU A 200 12.59 -2.13 10.04
#